data_AF-A0A4S8LVN9-F1
#
_entry.id   AF-A0A4S8LVN9-F1
#
_cell.length_a   1.000
_cell.length_b   1.000
_cell.length_c   1.000
_cell.angle_alpha   90.00
_cell.angle_beta   90.00
_cell.angle_gamma   90.00
#
_symmetry.space_group_name_H-M   'P 1'
#
loop_
_entity.id
_entity.type
_entity.pdbx_description
1 polymer ?
#
loop_
_entity_poly.entity_id
_entity_poly.type
_entity_poly.pdbx_seq_one_letter_code
_entity_poly.pdbx_strand_id
1 'polypeptide(L)'
;MPTIDQATSYYHQFLVHIIRVLPKYVAGFAVLYPDNHPVLQHHPRRALPHDHKTDFSTLRMCLIEEATVIGNIRVHDDIYINQLGMNSSQLSDYAIPLFADQLTLARTRSAQRHRRMEKNSWERREIFQLGIGFFHLCMNFIWVLLHSHRGAAIQPGSLSFFFSILEKKRLGSDKPDYHTLLVALQQIVDGLLLYTWKCECGLLSLSEFAHRNPSSDTLLTMAKAILHKYRPLSPSILTEKSRSQQRKGESENDMSDSGLSNEADNQTDHEDRTDGDIFQQNTCKLIRDLLYMQELVRAISDGDFGRIEDLFPDLARMFRGAGSNNYCIEILHFLHSVKRVWSPAFANIMWDNMIINVAGLPGHGMGIDMNIEHIIGALKVSQMH
;
A
#
# COMPACT_ATOMS: atom_id res chain seq x y z
N MET A 1 -1.96 -6.77 13.35
CA MET A 1 -0.96 -5.67 13.46
C MET A 1 0.31 -6.11 12.75
N PRO A 2 1.11 -5.19 12.17
CA PRO A 2 2.43 -5.53 11.66
C PRO A 2 3.30 -5.99 12.83
N THR A 3 4.26 -6.87 12.55
CA THR A 3 5.31 -7.21 13.52
C THR A 3 6.27 -6.04 13.68
N ILE A 4 7.11 -6.07 14.72
CA ILE A 4 8.17 -5.07 14.92
C ILE A 4 9.13 -5.04 13.72
N ASP A 5 9.45 -6.22 13.17
CA ASP A 5 10.30 -6.36 12.00
C ASP A 5 9.67 -5.70 10.75
N GLN A 6 8.38 -5.97 10.49
CA GLN A 6 7.64 -5.31 9.40
C GLN A 6 7.61 -3.79 9.59
N ALA A 7 7.33 -3.32 10.81
CA ALA A 7 7.30 -1.90 11.13
C ALA A 7 8.65 -1.21 10.96
N THR A 8 9.73 -1.89 11.32
CA THR A 8 11.10 -1.42 11.13
C THR A 8 11.47 -1.37 9.65
N SER A 9 11.06 -2.39 8.89
CA SER A 9 11.27 -2.49 7.44
C SER A 9 10.69 -1.27 6.72
N TYR A 10 9.37 -1.08 6.76
CA TYR A 10 8.76 0.03 6.02
C TYR A 10 9.11 1.41 6.61
N TYR A 11 9.53 1.51 7.88
CA TYR A 11 10.09 2.74 8.44
C TYR A 11 11.37 3.14 7.70
N HIS A 12 12.30 2.21 7.48
CA HIS A 12 13.49 2.46 6.67
C HIS A 12 13.11 2.88 5.24
N GLN A 13 12.15 2.17 4.63
CA GLN A 13 11.74 2.50 3.26
C GLN A 13 11.15 3.92 3.15
N PHE A 14 10.40 4.37 4.16
CA PHE A 14 9.90 5.74 4.21
C PHE A 14 11.03 6.78 4.33
N LEU A 15 12.08 6.50 5.11
CA LEU A 15 13.24 7.39 5.16
C LEU A 15 13.91 7.53 3.78
N VAL A 16 14.02 6.43 3.04
CA VAL A 16 14.55 6.44 1.68
C VAL A 16 13.71 7.34 0.77
N HIS A 17 12.37 7.24 0.82
CA HIS A 17 11.49 8.14 0.05
C HIS A 17 11.65 9.62 0.43
N ILE A 18 11.72 9.90 1.74
CA ILE A 18 11.91 11.26 2.26
C ILE A 18 13.23 11.86 1.75
N ILE A 19 14.33 11.10 1.75
CA ILE A 19 15.64 11.59 1.31
C ILE A 19 15.69 11.70 -0.22
N ARG A 20 15.13 10.74 -0.95
CA ARG A 20 15.22 10.65 -2.43
C ARG A 20 14.60 11.85 -3.15
N VAL A 21 13.69 12.58 -2.51
CA VAL A 21 13.14 13.82 -3.08
C VAL A 21 14.21 14.90 -3.32
N LEU A 22 15.28 14.91 -2.50
CA LEU A 22 16.36 15.90 -2.62
C LEU A 22 17.14 15.74 -3.93
N PRO A 23 17.82 14.60 -4.23
CA PRO A 23 18.55 14.43 -5.48
C PRO A 23 17.62 14.43 -6.70
N LYS A 24 16.34 14.05 -6.55
CA LYS A 24 15.36 14.08 -7.64
C LYS A 24 15.06 15.49 -8.15
N TYR A 25 15.05 16.50 -7.28
CA TYR A 25 14.60 17.86 -7.63
C TYR A 25 15.62 18.98 -7.34
N VAL A 26 16.72 18.68 -6.64
CA VAL A 26 17.75 19.65 -6.29
C VAL A 26 19.09 19.17 -6.85
N ALA A 27 19.54 19.80 -7.93
CA ALA A 27 20.72 19.37 -8.70
C ALA A 27 21.99 19.16 -7.85
N GLY A 28 22.22 20.01 -6.83
CA GLY A 28 23.35 19.85 -5.92
C GLY A 28 23.35 18.52 -5.17
N PHE A 29 22.16 18.01 -4.78
CA PHE A 29 22.04 16.70 -4.15
C PHE A 29 22.21 15.54 -5.13
N ALA A 30 21.81 15.70 -6.40
CA ALA A 30 22.00 14.65 -7.42
C ALA A 30 23.48 14.30 -7.62
N VAL A 31 24.37 15.29 -7.51
CA VAL A 31 25.82 15.10 -7.61
C VAL A 31 26.40 14.43 -6.35
N LEU A 32 25.93 14.85 -5.17
CA LEU A 32 26.41 14.33 -3.89
C LEU A 32 25.88 12.92 -3.58
N TYR A 33 24.67 12.63 -4.05
CA TYR A 33 23.91 11.41 -3.76
C TYR A 33 23.36 10.82 -5.06
N PRO A 34 24.21 10.13 -5.85
CA PRO A 34 23.75 9.44 -7.05
C PRO A 34 22.75 8.33 -6.70
N ASP A 35 21.97 7.87 -7.69
CA ASP A 35 20.88 6.92 -7.47
C ASP A 35 21.29 5.59 -6.80
N ASN A 36 22.55 5.17 -6.93
CA ASN A 36 23.10 3.97 -6.30
C ASN A 36 23.68 4.21 -4.89
N HIS A 37 23.60 5.43 -4.37
CA HIS A 37 24.13 5.78 -3.05
C HIS A 37 23.41 4.95 -1.95
N PRO A 38 24.13 4.37 -0.97
CA PRO A 38 23.53 3.50 0.06
C PRO A 38 22.33 4.10 0.80
N VAL A 39 22.39 5.38 1.17
CA VAL A 39 21.29 6.09 1.85
C VAL A 39 20.00 6.18 1.03
N LEU A 40 20.09 6.01 -0.29
CA LEU A 40 18.96 6.01 -1.21
C LEU A 40 18.49 4.60 -1.57
N GLN A 41 19.08 3.54 -1.01
CA GLN A 41 18.70 2.17 -1.33
C GLN A 41 17.61 1.66 -0.39
N HIS A 42 16.55 1.10 -1.00
CA HIS A 42 15.60 0.31 -0.27
C HIS A 42 16.26 -0.99 0.20
N HIS A 43 15.93 -1.44 1.41
CA HIS A 43 16.39 -2.74 1.88
C HIS A 43 15.51 -3.84 1.29
N PRO A 44 16.07 -4.76 0.49
CA PRO A 44 15.28 -5.82 -0.12
C PRO A 44 14.77 -6.78 0.96
N ARG A 45 13.56 -7.30 0.76
CA ARG A 45 12.93 -8.27 1.66
C ARG A 45 12.71 -9.61 0.96
N ARG A 46 12.13 -9.55 -0.25
CA ARG A 46 12.00 -10.68 -1.18
C ARG A 46 11.93 -10.12 -2.60
N ALA A 47 13.03 -9.56 -3.07
CA ALA A 47 13.16 -9.04 -4.42
C ALA A 47 13.32 -10.16 -5.45
N LEU A 48 12.69 -9.99 -6.62
CA LEU A 48 13.00 -10.79 -7.81
C LEU A 48 14.48 -10.61 -8.19
N PRO A 49 15.10 -11.63 -8.80
CA PRO A 49 16.44 -11.49 -9.37
C PRO A 49 16.53 -10.32 -10.36
N HIS A 50 17.68 -9.64 -10.41
CA HIS A 50 17.87 -8.45 -11.25
C HIS A 50 17.72 -8.73 -12.76
N ASP A 51 18.05 -9.95 -13.18
CA ASP A 51 17.95 -10.44 -14.56
C ASP A 51 16.65 -11.22 -14.81
N HIS A 52 15.73 -11.25 -13.83
CA HIS A 52 14.45 -11.94 -13.99
C HIS A 52 13.61 -11.28 -15.08
N LYS A 53 13.31 -12.07 -16.12
CA LYS A 53 12.40 -11.71 -17.19
C LYS A 53 11.26 -12.73 -17.22
N THR A 54 10.03 -12.24 -17.20
CA THR A 54 8.83 -13.07 -17.24
C THR A 54 8.42 -13.32 -18.68
N ASP A 55 8.42 -14.59 -19.08
CA ASP A 55 7.75 -15.04 -20.28
C ASP A 55 6.29 -15.36 -19.98
N PHE A 56 5.39 -14.99 -20.90
CA PHE A 56 3.98 -15.28 -20.77
C PHE A 56 3.36 -15.64 -22.12
N SER A 57 2.24 -16.34 -22.08
CA SER A 57 1.44 -16.69 -23.26
C SER A 57 -0.02 -16.35 -22.99
N THR A 58 -0.70 -15.87 -24.02
CA THR A 58 -2.09 -15.44 -23.92
C THR A 58 -3.03 -16.52 -24.44
N LEU A 59 -4.16 -16.67 -23.76
CA LEU A 59 -5.28 -17.47 -24.23
C LEU A 59 -6.13 -16.69 -25.25
N ARG A 60 -7.08 -17.38 -25.88
CA ARG A 60 -8.05 -16.73 -26.78
C ARG A 60 -9.04 -15.90 -25.96
N MET A 61 -9.58 -14.87 -26.61
CA MET A 61 -10.65 -14.04 -26.02
C MET A 61 -11.84 -14.93 -25.63
N CYS A 62 -12.35 -14.67 -24.42
CA CYS A 62 -13.55 -15.30 -23.89
C CYS A 62 -14.68 -14.27 -23.85
N LEU A 63 -15.87 -14.63 -24.36
CA LEU A 63 -17.05 -13.75 -24.39
C LEU A 63 -17.98 -13.95 -23.19
N ILE A 64 -17.56 -14.75 -22.21
CA ILE A 64 -18.35 -15.09 -21.04
C ILE A 64 -18.26 -13.92 -20.05
N GLU A 65 -19.42 -13.44 -19.59
CA GLU A 65 -19.48 -12.37 -18.58
C GLU A 65 -19.08 -12.88 -17.19
N GLU A 66 -18.10 -12.22 -16.56
CA GLU A 66 -17.53 -12.61 -15.26
C GLU A 66 -18.19 -11.94 -14.05
N ALA A 67 -19.32 -11.23 -14.22
CA ALA A 67 -19.97 -10.52 -13.11
C ALA A 67 -20.57 -11.46 -12.04
N THR A 68 -20.89 -12.70 -12.41
CA THR A 68 -21.60 -13.66 -11.56
C THR A 68 -20.73 -14.87 -11.19
N VAL A 69 -21.12 -15.58 -10.13
CA VAL A 69 -20.47 -16.83 -9.70
C VAL A 69 -20.51 -17.88 -10.84
N ILE A 70 -21.65 -18.02 -11.50
CA ILE A 70 -21.82 -18.94 -12.64
C ILE A 70 -20.95 -18.51 -13.82
N GLY A 71 -20.86 -17.20 -14.09
CA GLY A 71 -19.98 -16.63 -15.11
C GLY A 71 -18.52 -17.04 -14.89
N ASN A 72 -18.00 -16.87 -13.67
CA ASN A 72 -16.64 -17.27 -13.32
C ASN A 72 -16.42 -18.79 -13.48
N ILE A 73 -17.40 -19.62 -13.06
CA ILE A 73 -17.32 -21.08 -13.25
C ILE A 73 -17.17 -21.43 -14.74
N ARG A 74 -17.96 -20.78 -15.60
CA ARG A 74 -17.93 -20.98 -17.06
C ARG A 74 -16.63 -20.48 -17.68
N VAL A 75 -16.05 -19.38 -17.19
CA VAL A 75 -14.72 -18.92 -17.62
C VAL A 75 -13.64 -19.92 -17.26
N HIS A 76 -13.68 -20.49 -16.05
CA HIS A 76 -12.74 -21.55 -15.67
C HIS A 76 -12.89 -22.78 -16.59
N ASP A 77 -14.11 -23.23 -16.89
CA ASP A 77 -14.34 -24.34 -17.82
C ASP A 77 -13.83 -24.02 -19.22
N ASP A 78 -14.08 -22.81 -19.72
CA ASP A 78 -13.59 -22.42 -21.04
C ASP A 78 -12.06 -22.43 -21.10
N ILE A 79 -11.39 -21.78 -20.15
CA ILE A 79 -9.94 -21.71 -20.11
C ILE A 79 -9.31 -23.10 -20.03
N TYR A 80 -9.68 -23.91 -19.04
CA TYR A 80 -8.95 -25.14 -18.75
C TYR A 80 -9.42 -26.35 -19.56
N ILE A 81 -10.73 -26.45 -19.85
CA ILE A 81 -11.28 -27.58 -20.60
C ILE A 81 -11.28 -27.29 -22.10
N ASN A 82 -11.85 -26.15 -22.53
CA ASN A 82 -12.05 -25.89 -23.95
C ASN A 82 -10.80 -25.37 -24.66
N GLN A 83 -10.06 -24.46 -24.02
CA GLN A 83 -8.89 -23.84 -24.64
C GLN A 83 -7.61 -24.65 -24.40
N LEU A 84 -7.37 -25.09 -23.17
CA LEU A 84 -6.18 -25.88 -22.82
C LEU A 84 -6.36 -27.39 -23.02
N GLY A 85 -7.57 -27.88 -23.28
CA GLY A 85 -7.82 -29.30 -23.58
C GLY A 85 -7.60 -30.24 -22.41
N MET A 86 -7.60 -29.72 -21.17
CA MET A 86 -7.43 -30.54 -19.97
C MET A 86 -8.77 -31.21 -19.59
N ASN A 87 -8.70 -32.23 -18.73
CA ASN A 87 -9.89 -32.84 -18.14
C ASN A 87 -9.93 -32.70 -16.61
N SER A 88 -11.10 -32.93 -16.03
CA SER A 88 -11.33 -32.76 -14.59
C SER A 88 -10.43 -33.64 -13.72
N SER A 89 -10.04 -34.83 -14.21
CA SER A 89 -9.15 -35.74 -13.48
C SER A 89 -7.75 -35.15 -13.41
N GLN A 90 -7.20 -34.71 -14.54
CA GLN A 90 -5.88 -34.07 -14.60
C GLN A 90 -5.85 -32.82 -13.72
N LEU A 91 -6.86 -31.95 -13.84
CA LEU A 91 -6.93 -30.69 -13.11
C LEU A 91 -7.03 -30.88 -11.59
N SER A 92 -7.62 -31.99 -11.14
CA SER A 92 -7.83 -32.23 -9.71
C SER A 92 -6.55 -32.45 -8.92
N ASP A 93 -5.43 -32.71 -9.60
CA ASP A 93 -4.11 -32.91 -8.98
C ASP A 93 -3.30 -31.61 -8.86
N TYR A 94 -3.80 -30.48 -9.38
CA TYR A 94 -3.10 -29.21 -9.37
C TYR A 94 -3.54 -28.28 -8.25
N ALA A 95 -2.63 -27.39 -7.86
CA ALA A 95 -2.95 -26.13 -7.18
C ALA A 95 -2.60 -25.00 -8.16
N ILE A 96 -3.61 -24.26 -8.62
CA ILE A 96 -3.47 -23.26 -9.68
C ILE A 96 -3.53 -21.86 -9.07
N PRO A 97 -2.43 -21.08 -9.11
CA PRO A 97 -2.46 -19.68 -8.75
C PRO A 97 -3.43 -18.89 -9.65
N LEU A 98 -4.33 -18.13 -9.02
CA LEU A 98 -5.26 -17.23 -9.69
C LEU A 98 -5.09 -15.85 -9.06
N PHE A 99 -4.61 -14.91 -9.87
CA PHE A 99 -4.40 -13.52 -9.50
C PHE A 99 -5.37 -12.64 -10.26
N ALA A 100 -6.24 -11.93 -9.55
CA ALA A 100 -7.30 -11.17 -10.19
C ALA A 100 -7.75 -9.98 -9.33
N ASP A 101 -8.67 -9.19 -9.88
CA ASP A 101 -9.37 -8.16 -9.13
C ASP A 101 -10.20 -8.73 -7.98
N GLN A 102 -10.66 -7.84 -7.11
CA GLN A 102 -11.41 -8.23 -5.92
C GLN A 102 -12.69 -9.03 -6.23
N LEU A 103 -13.41 -8.66 -7.29
CA LEU A 103 -14.70 -9.27 -7.59
C LEU A 103 -14.51 -10.70 -8.07
N THR A 104 -13.58 -10.94 -8.99
CA THR A 104 -13.24 -12.29 -9.48
C THR A 104 -12.79 -13.17 -8.32
N LEU A 105 -11.91 -12.70 -7.43
CA LEU A 105 -11.51 -13.48 -6.25
C LEU A 105 -12.69 -13.83 -5.34
N ALA A 106 -13.59 -12.88 -5.08
CA ALA A 106 -14.78 -13.12 -4.27
C ALA A 106 -15.76 -14.10 -4.94
N ARG A 107 -15.92 -14.05 -6.26
CA ARG A 107 -16.77 -14.98 -7.02
C ARG A 107 -16.17 -16.38 -7.04
N THR A 108 -14.86 -16.52 -7.21
CA THR A 108 -14.18 -17.82 -7.13
C THR A 108 -14.30 -18.44 -5.73
N ARG A 109 -14.12 -17.67 -4.65
CA ARG A 109 -14.39 -18.17 -3.28
C ARG A 109 -15.84 -18.59 -3.08
N SER A 110 -16.78 -17.85 -3.66
CA SER A 110 -18.21 -18.20 -3.59
C SER A 110 -18.48 -19.52 -4.33
N ALA A 111 -17.88 -19.73 -5.50
CA ALA A 111 -17.95 -20.99 -6.23
C ALA A 111 -17.40 -22.14 -5.39
N GLN A 112 -16.22 -21.97 -4.78
CA GLN A 112 -15.61 -22.96 -3.88
C GLN A 112 -16.56 -23.34 -2.72
N ARG A 113 -17.19 -22.34 -2.09
CA ARG A 113 -18.12 -22.56 -0.98
C ARG A 113 -19.39 -23.31 -1.42
N HIS A 114 -19.98 -22.92 -2.55
CA HIS A 114 -21.21 -23.55 -3.05
C HIS A 114 -20.99 -24.96 -3.56
N ARG A 115 -19.80 -25.24 -4.12
CA ARG A 115 -19.47 -26.51 -4.75
C ARG A 115 -18.71 -27.48 -3.84
N ARG A 116 -18.60 -27.21 -2.53
CA ARG A 116 -17.81 -28.01 -1.58
C ARG A 116 -18.13 -29.52 -1.55
N MET A 117 -19.34 -29.92 -1.96
CA MET A 117 -19.80 -31.32 -1.95
C MET A 117 -19.60 -32.03 -3.29
N GLU A 118 -19.03 -31.35 -4.28
CA GLU A 118 -18.78 -31.93 -5.59
C GLU A 118 -17.70 -33.02 -5.54
N LYS A 119 -17.78 -33.92 -6.53
CA LYS A 119 -17.06 -35.20 -6.52
C LYS A 119 -15.54 -35.06 -6.49
N ASN A 120 -14.97 -34.11 -7.21
CA ASN A 120 -13.52 -33.95 -7.35
C ASN A 120 -13.08 -32.49 -7.15
N SER A 121 -11.78 -32.27 -7.00
CA SER A 121 -11.18 -30.97 -6.66
C SER A 121 -11.43 -29.91 -7.74
N TRP A 122 -11.44 -30.30 -9.03
CA TRP A 122 -11.80 -29.42 -10.13
C TRP A 122 -13.24 -28.91 -10.01
N GLU A 123 -14.20 -29.81 -9.80
CA GLU A 123 -15.61 -29.44 -9.65
C GLU A 123 -15.82 -28.57 -8.40
N ARG A 124 -15.11 -28.86 -7.30
CA ARG A 124 -15.12 -27.99 -6.11
C ARG A 124 -14.48 -26.63 -6.36
N ARG A 125 -13.72 -26.43 -7.46
CA ARG A 125 -12.89 -25.25 -7.75
C ARG A 125 -11.85 -24.97 -6.65
N GLU A 126 -11.60 -25.92 -5.76
CA GLU A 126 -10.67 -25.75 -4.63
C GLU A 126 -9.21 -25.71 -5.07
N ILE A 127 -8.94 -26.18 -6.30
CA ILE A 127 -7.61 -26.11 -6.90
C ILE A 127 -7.13 -24.67 -7.08
N PHE A 128 -8.04 -23.70 -7.21
CA PHE A 128 -7.69 -22.28 -7.40
C PHE A 128 -7.20 -21.65 -6.09
N GLN A 129 -5.91 -21.26 -6.10
CA GLN A 129 -5.23 -20.59 -4.98
C GLN A 129 -5.17 -19.10 -5.27
N LEU A 130 -5.77 -18.31 -4.40
CA LEU A 130 -6.15 -16.93 -4.72
C LEU A 130 -5.12 -15.93 -4.24
N GLY A 131 -4.66 -15.06 -5.14
CA GLY A 131 -3.79 -13.93 -4.84
C GLY A 131 -4.34 -12.62 -5.36
N ILE A 132 -3.98 -11.52 -4.71
CA ILE A 132 -4.49 -10.17 -4.97
C ILE A 132 -3.84 -9.60 -6.23
N GLY A 133 -4.64 -9.10 -7.18
CA GLY A 133 -4.15 -8.26 -8.27
C GLY A 133 -3.60 -6.93 -7.74
N PHE A 134 -2.29 -6.70 -7.91
CA PHE A 134 -1.60 -5.55 -7.34
C PHE A 134 -1.87 -4.24 -8.06
N PHE A 135 -2.17 -4.27 -9.36
CA PHE A 135 -2.64 -3.06 -10.03
C PHE A 135 -3.97 -2.59 -9.44
N HIS A 136 -4.93 -3.50 -9.28
CA HIS A 136 -6.21 -3.15 -8.69
C HIS A 136 -6.11 -2.81 -7.19
N LEU A 137 -5.20 -3.43 -6.45
CA LEU A 137 -4.88 -3.04 -5.07
C LEU A 137 -4.41 -1.59 -5.00
N CYS A 138 -3.42 -1.21 -5.81
CA CYS A 138 -2.91 0.16 -5.91
C CYS A 138 -4.00 1.14 -6.30
N MET A 139 -4.79 0.82 -7.33
CA MET A 139 -5.89 1.65 -7.81
C MET A 139 -6.92 1.93 -6.71
N ASN A 140 -7.37 0.90 -6.01
CA ASN A 140 -8.33 1.08 -4.93
C ASN A 140 -7.71 1.79 -3.72
N PHE A 141 -6.42 1.60 -3.47
CA PHE A 141 -5.73 2.30 -2.39
C PHE A 141 -5.68 3.81 -2.66
N ILE A 142 -5.30 4.25 -3.87
CA ILE A 142 -5.27 5.68 -4.19
C ILE A 142 -6.66 6.32 -4.22
N TRP A 143 -7.71 5.57 -4.56
CA TRP A 143 -9.09 6.03 -4.41
C TRP A 143 -9.51 6.18 -2.95
N VAL A 144 -9.07 5.28 -2.06
CA VAL A 144 -9.23 5.43 -0.61
C VAL A 144 -8.54 6.68 -0.09
N LEU A 145 -7.32 6.97 -0.56
CA LEU A 145 -6.62 8.19 -0.21
C LEU A 145 -7.36 9.44 -0.71
N LEU A 146 -7.84 9.40 -1.95
CA LEU A 146 -8.66 10.46 -2.52
C LEU A 146 -9.89 10.73 -1.67
N HIS A 147 -10.64 9.69 -1.31
CA HIS A 147 -11.84 9.81 -0.49
C HIS A 147 -11.52 10.39 0.90
N SER A 148 -10.48 9.87 1.55
CA SER A 148 -10.13 10.22 2.93
C SER A 148 -9.57 11.64 3.06
N HIS A 149 -8.88 12.14 2.02
CA HIS A 149 -8.18 13.43 2.02
C HIS A 149 -8.79 14.45 1.05
N ARG A 150 -10.00 14.19 0.51
CA ARG A 150 -10.63 15.01 -0.54
C ARG A 150 -10.67 16.50 -0.16
N GLY A 151 -11.30 16.80 0.97
CA GLY A 151 -11.56 18.16 1.47
C GLY A 151 -12.14 19.13 0.43
N ALA A 152 -12.17 20.41 0.76
CA ALA A 152 -12.60 21.48 -0.15
C ALA A 152 -11.40 22.18 -0.80
N ALA A 153 -11.58 22.73 -2.01
CA ALA A 153 -10.51 23.47 -2.71
C ALA A 153 -10.00 24.69 -1.92
N ILE A 154 -10.84 25.26 -1.05
CA ILE A 154 -10.48 26.37 -0.16
C ILE A 154 -9.75 25.94 1.11
N GLN A 155 -9.63 24.63 1.36
CA GLN A 155 -9.04 24.08 2.58
C GLN A 155 -7.60 23.66 2.32
N PRO A 156 -6.60 24.45 2.77
CA PRO A 156 -5.19 24.06 2.71
C PRO A 156 -4.94 22.64 3.25
N GLY A 157 -4.06 21.91 2.57
CA GLY A 157 -3.70 20.54 2.94
C GLY A 157 -4.68 19.46 2.44
N SER A 158 -5.81 19.82 1.83
CA SER A 158 -6.69 18.86 1.16
C SER A 158 -6.23 18.52 -0.26
N LEU A 159 -6.61 17.36 -0.77
CA LEU A 159 -6.33 16.99 -2.15
C LEU A 159 -7.01 17.93 -3.16
N SER A 160 -8.23 18.39 -2.89
CA SER A 160 -8.92 19.35 -3.77
C SER A 160 -8.18 20.69 -3.86
N PHE A 161 -7.57 21.15 -2.77
CA PHE A 161 -6.69 22.33 -2.77
C PHE A 161 -5.47 22.10 -3.66
N PHE A 162 -4.76 20.98 -3.48
CA PHE A 162 -3.58 20.68 -4.31
C PHE A 162 -3.94 20.48 -5.79
N PHE A 163 -5.07 19.84 -6.11
CA PHE A 163 -5.52 19.69 -7.48
C PHE A 163 -5.83 21.03 -8.14
N SER A 164 -6.31 22.01 -7.37
CA SER A 164 -6.54 23.37 -7.87
C SER A 164 -5.22 24.06 -8.20
N ILE A 165 -4.21 23.93 -7.34
CA ILE A 165 -2.86 24.48 -7.56
C ILE A 165 -2.16 23.81 -8.76
N LEU A 166 -2.27 22.49 -8.89
CA LEU A 166 -1.67 21.72 -9.96
C LEU A 166 -2.48 21.73 -11.26
N GLU A 167 -3.57 22.50 -11.31
CA GLU A 167 -4.51 22.59 -12.43
C GLU A 167 -5.08 21.24 -12.91
N LYS A 168 -5.20 20.27 -12.00
CA LYS A 168 -5.72 18.91 -12.27
C LYS A 168 -7.25 18.84 -12.16
N LYS A 169 -7.95 19.55 -13.04
CA LYS A 169 -9.43 19.72 -13.01
C LYS A 169 -10.24 18.41 -13.12
N ARG A 170 -9.66 17.32 -13.64
CA ARG A 170 -10.36 16.03 -13.90
C ARG A 170 -10.25 15.01 -12.76
N LEU A 171 -9.64 15.36 -11.62
CA LEU A 171 -9.47 14.46 -10.48
C LEU A 171 -10.57 14.57 -9.43
N GLY A 172 -11.60 15.39 -9.68
CA GLY A 172 -12.69 15.63 -8.74
C GLY A 172 -13.75 14.52 -8.65
N SER A 173 -13.77 13.53 -9.56
CA SER A 173 -14.70 12.40 -9.49
C SER A 173 -14.33 11.40 -8.39
N ASP A 174 -15.20 10.43 -8.08
CA ASP A 174 -14.91 9.39 -7.07
C ASP A 174 -13.89 8.35 -7.53
N LYS A 175 -13.87 8.06 -8.83
CA LYS A 175 -12.96 7.09 -9.44
C LYS A 175 -12.32 7.69 -10.69
N PRO A 176 -11.45 8.71 -10.52
CA PRO A 176 -10.73 9.28 -11.66
C PRO A 176 -9.75 8.24 -12.24
N ASP A 177 -9.26 8.54 -13.43
CA ASP A 177 -8.22 7.74 -14.10
C ASP A 177 -7.03 7.45 -13.16
N TYR A 178 -6.62 6.18 -13.15
CA TYR A 178 -5.61 5.65 -12.25
C TYR A 178 -4.26 6.37 -12.42
N HIS A 179 -3.76 6.46 -13.66
CA HIS A 179 -2.44 7.02 -13.93
C HIS A 179 -2.39 8.51 -13.61
N THR A 180 -3.44 9.25 -13.98
CA THR A 180 -3.53 10.69 -13.72
C THR A 180 -3.59 10.96 -12.22
N LEU A 181 -4.37 10.19 -11.46
CA LEU A 181 -4.44 10.36 -10.01
C LEU A 181 -3.12 9.99 -9.34
N LEU A 182 -2.52 8.85 -9.69
CA LEU A 182 -1.27 8.38 -9.11
C LEU A 182 -0.14 9.41 -9.28
N VAL A 183 0.03 9.93 -10.51
CA VAL A 183 1.05 10.96 -10.79
C VAL A 183 0.79 12.23 -9.98
N ALA A 184 -0.46 12.68 -9.88
CA ALA A 184 -0.79 13.85 -9.08
C ALA A 184 -0.47 13.64 -7.59
N LEU A 185 -0.83 12.48 -7.03
CA LEU A 185 -0.52 12.14 -5.63
C LEU A 185 1.00 12.07 -5.39
N GLN A 186 1.77 11.51 -6.32
CA GLN A 186 3.25 11.49 -6.26
C GLN A 186 3.85 12.91 -6.31
N GLN A 187 3.35 13.77 -7.19
CA GLN A 187 3.78 15.17 -7.25
C GLN A 187 3.48 15.93 -5.95
N ILE A 188 2.30 15.67 -5.35
CA ILE A 188 1.89 16.30 -4.09
C ILE A 188 2.83 15.91 -2.95
N VAL A 189 3.08 14.61 -2.75
CA VAL A 189 3.97 14.17 -1.67
C VAL A 189 5.41 14.65 -1.88
N ASP A 190 5.91 14.64 -3.12
CA ASP A 190 7.24 15.16 -3.44
C ASP A 190 7.35 16.65 -3.07
N GLY A 191 6.36 17.46 -3.45
CA GLY A 191 6.32 18.89 -3.10
C GLY A 191 6.24 19.13 -1.59
N LEU A 192 5.42 18.36 -0.88
CA LEU A 192 5.28 18.44 0.58
C LEU A 192 6.56 18.05 1.31
N LEU A 193 7.28 17.03 0.82
CA LEU A 193 8.56 16.61 1.38
C LEU A 193 9.65 17.67 1.13
N LEU A 194 9.71 18.27 -0.07
CA LEU A 194 10.63 19.37 -0.36
C LEU A 194 10.38 20.59 0.54
N TYR A 195 9.11 20.96 0.72
CA TYR A 195 8.73 22.03 1.63
C TYR A 195 9.18 21.73 3.06
N THR A 196 8.95 20.51 3.52
CA THR A 196 9.42 20.06 4.83
C THR A 196 10.93 20.18 4.97
N TRP A 197 11.70 19.67 4.01
CA TRP A 197 13.15 19.79 4.03
C TRP A 197 13.61 21.25 4.12
N LYS A 198 12.94 22.16 3.42
CA LYS A 198 13.24 23.60 3.49
C LYS A 198 12.99 24.16 4.89
N CYS A 199 11.92 23.73 5.56
CA CYS A 199 11.64 24.14 6.93
C CYS A 199 12.67 23.57 7.92
N GLU A 200 13.00 22.28 7.80
CA GLU A 200 13.87 21.59 8.78
C GLU A 200 15.35 21.92 8.61
N CYS A 201 15.83 22.28 7.42
CA CYS A 201 17.24 22.63 7.23
C CYS A 201 17.61 23.99 7.84
N GLY A 202 16.63 24.86 8.11
CA GLY A 202 16.85 26.19 8.68
C GLY A 202 17.61 27.16 7.75
N LEU A 203 17.71 26.84 6.45
CA LEU A 203 18.41 27.64 5.45
C LEU A 203 17.44 28.36 4.51
N LEU A 204 17.94 29.36 3.79
CA LEU A 204 17.11 30.14 2.86
C LEU A 204 16.62 29.30 1.67
N SER A 205 17.39 28.28 1.27
CA SER A 205 17.05 27.39 0.19
C SER A 205 17.67 25.99 0.34
N LEU A 206 17.06 25.01 -0.34
CA LEU A 206 17.63 23.67 -0.48
C LEU A 206 18.93 23.66 -1.31
N SER A 207 19.12 24.65 -2.19
CA SER A 207 20.37 24.80 -2.93
C SER A 207 21.50 25.16 -1.97
N GLU A 208 21.30 26.12 -1.07
CA GLU A 208 22.29 26.44 -0.03
C GLU A 208 22.56 25.21 0.86
N PHE A 209 21.52 24.44 1.20
CA PHE A 209 21.70 23.20 1.95
C PHE A 209 22.61 22.22 1.22
N ALA A 210 22.42 22.01 -0.09
CA ALA A 210 23.29 21.17 -0.90
C ALA A 210 24.75 21.67 -0.93
N HIS A 211 24.97 22.99 -1.02
CA HIS A 211 26.32 23.57 -1.02
C HIS A 211 27.07 23.34 0.30
N ARG A 212 26.36 23.16 1.42
CA ARG A 212 26.98 22.79 2.70
C ARG A 212 27.44 21.33 2.76
N ASN A 213 27.20 20.55 1.69
CA ASN A 213 27.59 19.15 1.55
C ASN A 213 27.24 18.31 2.80
N PRO A 214 25.95 18.25 3.21
CA PRO A 214 25.54 17.55 4.41
C PRO A 214 25.86 16.07 4.27
N SER A 215 26.28 15.42 5.36
CA SER A 215 26.58 13.99 5.38
C SER A 215 25.33 13.12 5.31
N SER A 216 25.50 11.84 4.95
CA SER A 216 24.40 10.86 4.95
C SER A 216 23.73 10.74 6.32
N ASP A 217 24.50 10.78 7.40
CA ASP A 217 23.99 10.74 8.77
C ASP A 217 23.15 11.97 9.13
N THR A 218 23.54 13.14 8.59
CA THR A 218 22.76 14.37 8.73
C THR A 218 21.42 14.22 8.03
N LEU A 219 21.42 13.73 6.78
CA LEU A 219 20.19 13.50 6.04
C LEU A 219 19.29 12.47 6.72
N LEU A 220 19.84 11.36 7.22
CA LEU A 220 19.08 10.35 7.95
C LEU A 220 18.48 10.91 9.24
N THR A 221 19.24 11.70 10.00
CA THR A 221 18.76 12.30 11.25
C THR A 221 17.61 13.25 11.00
N MET A 222 17.73 14.11 9.98
CA MET A 222 16.66 15.02 9.58
C MET A 222 15.45 14.28 9.02
N ALA A 223 15.65 13.26 8.17
CA ALA A 223 14.56 12.45 7.63
C ALA A 223 13.77 11.72 8.74
N LYS A 224 14.45 11.26 9.80
CA LYS A 224 13.79 10.71 10.99
C LYS A 224 12.95 11.76 11.71
N ALA A 225 13.49 12.97 11.92
CA ALA A 225 12.74 14.07 12.52
C ALA A 225 11.48 14.44 11.71
N ILE A 226 11.63 14.52 10.39
CA ILE A 226 10.54 14.68 9.43
C ILE A 226 9.49 13.59 9.63
N LEU A 227 9.88 12.32 9.55
CA LEU A 227 8.95 11.19 9.67
C LEU A 227 8.23 11.17 11.02
N HIS A 228 8.93 11.50 12.12
CA HIS A 228 8.35 11.58 13.46
C HIS A 228 7.30 12.70 13.59
N LYS A 229 7.53 13.85 12.97
CA LYS A 229 6.57 14.97 12.95
C LYS A 229 5.26 14.61 12.26
N TYR A 230 5.33 13.81 11.19
CA TYR A 230 4.16 13.47 10.36
C TYR A 230 3.51 12.12 10.70
N ARG A 231 4.17 11.32 11.54
CA ARG A 231 3.64 10.08 12.11
C ARG A 231 3.69 10.13 13.64
N PRO A 232 2.88 10.99 14.29
CA PRO A 232 2.81 10.96 15.75
C PRO A 232 2.37 9.55 16.19
N LEU A 233 3.04 9.05 17.23
CA LEU A 233 2.69 7.78 17.88
C LEU A 233 1.20 7.83 18.27
N SER A 234 0.51 6.70 18.11
CA SER A 234 -0.87 6.57 18.59
C SER A 234 -0.97 7.05 20.04
N PRO A 235 -1.97 7.89 20.41
CA PRO A 235 -2.18 8.36 21.79
C PRO A 235 -2.23 7.22 22.82
N SER A 236 -2.60 6.01 22.40
CA SER A 236 -2.65 4.81 23.25
C SER A 236 -1.29 4.40 23.85
N ILE A 237 -0.16 4.77 23.22
CA ILE A 237 1.18 4.41 23.69
C ILE A 237 1.66 5.40 24.77
N LEU A 238 1.15 6.64 24.75
CA LEU A 238 1.44 7.63 25.78
C LEU A 238 0.70 7.30 27.08
N THR A 239 -0.54 6.84 26.99
CA THR A 239 -1.34 6.42 28.17
C THR A 239 -0.82 5.14 28.85
N GLU A 240 -0.19 4.22 28.11
CA GLU A 240 0.47 3.04 28.72
C GLU A 240 1.77 3.37 29.45
N LYS A 241 2.54 4.36 28.97
CA LYS A 241 3.73 4.85 29.69
C LYS A 241 3.37 5.57 30.98
N SER A 242 2.28 6.35 30.98
CA SER A 242 1.77 7.00 32.20
C SER A 242 1.22 5.99 33.21
N ARG A 243 0.49 4.95 32.76
CA ARG A 243 -0.05 3.89 33.64
C ARG A 243 1.02 2.95 34.21
N SER A 244 2.10 2.70 33.48
CA SER A 244 3.21 1.85 33.95
C SER A 244 4.17 2.59 34.89
N GLN A 245 4.22 3.91 34.87
CA GLN A 245 4.95 4.72 35.86
C GLN A 245 4.15 4.91 37.17
N GLN A 246 2.82 5.02 37.12
CA GLN A 246 1.99 5.05 38.34
C GLN A 246 2.00 3.72 39.11
N ARG A 247 2.04 2.57 38.43
CA ARG A 247 2.07 1.25 39.10
C ARG A 247 3.37 0.90 39.82
N LYS A 248 4.44 1.70 39.68
CA LYS A 248 5.71 1.50 40.41
C LYS A 248 5.85 2.36 41.67
N GLY A 249 4.88 3.23 41.97
CA GLY A 249 4.91 4.11 43.15
C GLY A 249 3.97 3.71 44.29
N GLU A 250 3.07 2.75 44.10
CA GLU A 250 2.03 2.39 45.08
C GLU A 250 2.23 0.99 45.66
N SER A 251 3.43 0.72 46.17
CA SER A 251 3.69 -0.48 46.97
C SER A 251 4.52 -0.10 48.19
N GLU A 252 3.99 0.81 49.00
CA GLU A 252 4.38 1.04 50.40
C GLU A 252 3.48 2.14 50.99
N ASN A 253 2.31 1.76 51.54
CA ASN A 253 1.85 2.17 52.88
C ASN A 253 0.38 1.78 53.12
N ASP A 254 0.19 1.29 54.34
CA ASP A 254 -0.99 0.63 54.87
C ASP A 254 -1.96 1.63 55.54
N MET A 255 -3.24 1.25 55.58
CA MET A 255 -4.37 1.64 56.45
C MET A 255 -4.45 3.04 57.12
N SER A 256 -5.53 3.80 56.85
CA SER A 256 -6.63 4.09 57.84
C SER A 256 -7.69 5.11 57.35
N ASP A 257 -8.95 4.73 57.55
CA ASP A 257 -10.17 5.43 58.01
C ASP A 257 -10.69 6.80 57.47
N SER A 258 -12.01 6.77 57.22
CA SER A 258 -13.06 7.81 57.35
C SER A 258 -13.28 8.90 56.27
N GLY A 259 -14.51 8.89 55.73
CA GLY A 259 -15.44 10.04 55.82
C GLY A 259 -15.50 11.09 54.69
N LEU A 260 -16.55 10.97 53.85
CA LEU A 260 -17.36 12.06 53.23
C LEU A 260 -16.66 13.20 52.45
N SER A 261 -16.87 13.26 51.13
CA SER A 261 -17.89 14.11 50.47
C SER A 261 -17.60 14.27 48.97
N ASN A 262 -18.68 14.20 48.18
CA ASN A 262 -18.71 14.48 46.75
C ASN A 262 -18.49 15.99 46.51
N GLU A 263 -17.60 16.33 45.59
CA GLU A 263 -17.78 17.51 44.73
C GLU A 263 -17.13 17.23 43.38
N ALA A 264 -17.97 17.34 42.34
CA ALA A 264 -17.62 17.10 40.96
C ALA A 264 -16.86 18.31 40.40
N ASP A 265 -15.62 18.10 39.96
CA ASP A 265 -14.92 19.08 39.13
C ASP A 265 -14.84 18.52 37.70
N ASN A 266 -15.89 18.84 36.94
CA ASN A 266 -16.04 18.49 35.54
C ASN A 266 -15.36 19.60 34.71
N GLN A 267 -14.03 19.72 34.80
CA GLN A 267 -13.25 20.57 33.90
C GLN A 267 -12.98 19.79 32.62
N THR A 268 -13.90 19.90 31.67
CA THR A 268 -13.63 19.61 30.26
C THR A 268 -12.68 20.68 29.73
N ASP A 269 -11.40 20.32 29.57
CA ASP A 269 -10.42 21.09 28.81
C ASP A 269 -10.87 21.19 27.34
N HIS A 270 -11.66 22.21 27.04
CA HIS A 270 -11.87 22.70 25.68
C HIS A 270 -10.67 23.55 25.28
N GLU A 271 -9.56 22.91 24.91
CA GLU A 271 -8.47 23.60 24.20
C GLU A 271 -8.97 24.05 22.82
N ASP A 272 -8.98 25.37 22.62
CA ASP A 272 -9.34 26.06 21.40
C ASP A 272 -8.30 25.76 20.30
N ARG A 273 -8.59 24.75 19.46
CA ARG A 273 -7.71 24.38 18.34
C ARG A 273 -7.74 25.46 17.28
N THR A 274 -6.65 26.22 17.17
CA THR A 274 -6.49 27.22 16.10
C THR A 274 -6.56 26.57 14.71
N ASP A 275 -7.10 27.28 13.71
CA ASP A 275 -7.19 26.78 12.32
C ASP A 275 -5.84 26.32 11.75
N GLY A 276 -4.73 26.96 12.19
CA GLY A 276 -3.36 26.58 11.83
C GLY A 276 -2.98 25.15 12.24
N ASP A 277 -3.44 24.71 13.42
CA ASP A 277 -3.19 23.36 13.94
C ASP A 277 -3.94 22.30 13.09
N ILE A 278 -5.16 22.61 12.66
CA ILE A 278 -5.97 21.71 11.81
C ILE A 278 -5.30 21.52 10.43
N PHE A 279 -4.80 22.58 9.80
CA PHE A 279 -4.10 22.48 8.51
C PHE A 279 -2.83 21.64 8.60
N GLN A 280 -2.05 21.87 9.66
CA GLN A 280 -0.84 21.10 9.91
C GLN A 280 -1.20 19.61 10.11
N GLN A 281 -2.18 19.30 10.95
CA GLN A 281 -2.61 17.92 11.21
C GLN A 281 -3.11 17.20 9.96
N ASN A 282 -3.89 17.86 9.09
CA ASN A 282 -4.37 17.28 7.84
C ASN A 282 -3.21 16.98 6.89
N THR A 283 -2.27 17.93 6.76
CA THR A 283 -1.07 17.74 5.94
C THR A 283 -0.20 16.60 6.48
N CYS A 284 -0.06 16.47 7.80
CA CYS A 284 0.66 15.36 8.41
C CYS A 284 0.06 14.00 8.05
N LYS A 285 -1.27 13.86 8.18
CA LYS A 285 -1.98 12.63 7.82
C LYS A 285 -1.85 12.32 6.34
N LEU A 286 -1.94 13.34 5.48
CA LEU A 286 -1.77 13.18 4.04
C LEU A 286 -0.37 12.68 3.69
N ILE A 287 0.69 13.31 4.21
CA ILE A 287 2.08 12.85 3.96
C ILE A 287 2.26 11.41 4.43
N ARG A 288 1.81 11.08 5.64
CA ARG A 288 1.88 9.71 6.18
C ARG A 288 1.25 8.71 5.22
N ASP A 289 0.04 8.98 4.76
CA ASP A 289 -0.70 8.03 3.91
C ASP A 289 -0.13 7.96 2.49
N LEU A 290 0.40 9.07 1.97
CA LEU A 290 1.10 9.09 0.68
C LEU A 290 2.44 8.37 0.71
N LEU A 291 3.13 8.30 1.86
CA LEU A 291 4.33 7.48 2.02
C LEU A 291 4.03 5.97 1.89
N TYR A 292 2.89 5.50 2.41
CA TYR A 292 2.44 4.12 2.17
C TYR A 292 2.18 3.86 0.68
N MET A 293 1.61 4.84 -0.03
CA MET A 293 1.39 4.73 -1.48
C MET A 293 2.71 4.69 -2.24
N GLN A 294 3.65 5.59 -1.93
CA GLN A 294 4.96 5.60 -2.56
C GLN A 294 5.68 4.27 -2.36
N GLU A 295 5.65 3.72 -1.14
CA GLU A 295 6.32 2.45 -0.86
C GLU A 295 5.63 1.28 -1.56
N LEU A 296 4.29 1.21 -1.57
CA LEU A 296 3.58 0.15 -2.28
C LEU A 296 3.92 0.15 -3.78
N VAL A 297 3.84 1.31 -4.42
CA VAL A 297 4.11 1.46 -5.87
C VAL A 297 5.58 1.15 -6.16
N ARG A 298 6.51 1.63 -5.32
CA ARG A 298 7.93 1.37 -5.51
C ARG A 298 8.29 -0.09 -5.27
N ALA A 299 7.69 -0.75 -4.28
CA ALA A 299 7.89 -2.16 -4.00
C ALA A 299 7.44 -3.06 -5.16
N ILE A 300 6.31 -2.75 -5.79
CA ILE A 300 5.85 -3.44 -7.00
C ILE A 300 6.85 -3.23 -8.16
N SER A 301 7.24 -1.97 -8.41
CA SER A 301 8.18 -1.60 -9.47
C SER A 301 9.55 -2.27 -9.32
N ASP A 302 10.06 -2.39 -8.09
CA ASP A 302 11.31 -3.07 -7.79
C ASP A 302 11.18 -4.60 -7.78
N GLY A 303 9.98 -5.16 -7.94
CA GLY A 303 9.79 -6.61 -7.90
C GLY A 303 9.96 -7.22 -6.51
N ASP A 304 9.72 -6.46 -5.43
CA ASP A 304 9.94 -6.91 -4.06
C ASP A 304 8.64 -7.18 -3.32
N PHE A 305 8.19 -8.44 -3.38
CA PHE A 305 6.98 -8.88 -2.70
C PHE A 305 7.09 -8.72 -1.18
N GLY A 306 8.26 -8.94 -0.60
CA GLY A 306 8.44 -8.90 0.85
C GLY A 306 8.16 -7.51 1.43
N ARG A 307 8.54 -6.46 0.70
CA ARG A 307 8.20 -5.08 1.09
C ARG A 307 6.71 -4.79 0.97
N ILE A 308 6.02 -5.36 -0.02
CA ILE A 308 4.56 -5.26 -0.14
C ILE A 308 3.89 -5.96 1.05
N GLU A 309 4.33 -7.17 1.39
CA GLU A 309 3.79 -7.95 2.51
C GLU A 309 3.94 -7.23 3.85
N ASP A 310 5.08 -6.55 4.07
CA ASP A 310 5.31 -5.73 5.25
C ASP A 310 4.25 -4.61 5.43
N LEU A 311 3.67 -4.11 4.33
CA LEU A 311 2.62 -3.07 4.35
C LEU A 311 1.21 -3.63 4.57
N PHE A 312 0.93 -4.88 4.22
CA PHE A 312 -0.43 -5.45 4.22
C PHE A 312 -1.23 -5.23 5.52
N PRO A 313 -0.67 -5.43 6.72
CA PRO A 313 -1.42 -5.20 7.96
C PRO A 313 -1.91 -3.75 8.11
N ASP A 314 -1.11 -2.78 7.64
CA ASP A 314 -1.47 -1.37 7.70
C ASP A 314 -2.43 -0.98 6.57
N LEU A 315 -2.19 -1.48 5.34
CA LEU A 315 -3.10 -1.29 4.22
C LEU A 315 -4.51 -1.84 4.53
N ALA A 316 -4.61 -3.02 5.13
CA ALA A 316 -5.90 -3.59 5.54
C ALA A 316 -6.65 -2.67 6.52
N ARG A 317 -5.93 -2.05 7.47
CA ARG A 317 -6.53 -1.08 8.39
C ARG A 317 -6.95 0.21 7.69
N MET A 318 -6.14 0.72 6.76
CA MET A 318 -6.49 1.91 5.98
C MET A 318 -7.73 1.67 5.12
N PHE A 319 -7.79 0.54 4.40
CA PHE A 319 -8.97 0.13 3.65
C PHE A 319 -10.22 0.01 4.53
N ARG A 320 -10.10 -0.63 5.70
CA ARG A 320 -11.21 -0.75 6.66
C ARG A 320 -11.65 0.60 7.20
N GLY A 321 -10.71 1.46 7.57
CA GLY A 321 -10.98 2.78 8.15
C GLY A 321 -11.66 3.73 7.16
N ALA A 322 -11.36 3.59 5.86
CA ALA A 322 -11.96 4.38 4.79
C ALA A 322 -13.25 3.77 4.21
N GLY A 323 -13.81 2.72 4.81
CA GLY A 323 -15.04 2.06 4.35
C GLY A 323 -14.89 1.12 3.15
N SER A 324 -13.70 0.98 2.58
CA SER A 324 -13.40 0.05 1.48
C SER A 324 -13.13 -1.36 2.00
N ASN A 325 -14.18 -1.99 2.51
CA ASN A 325 -14.11 -3.28 3.21
C ASN A 325 -13.66 -4.45 2.34
N ASN A 326 -13.95 -4.42 1.04
CA ASN A 326 -13.67 -5.51 0.13
C ASN A 326 -12.16 -5.80 0.03
N TYR A 327 -11.33 -4.78 -0.22
CA TYR A 327 -9.87 -4.95 -0.27
C TYR A 327 -9.24 -5.25 1.08
N CYS A 328 -9.82 -4.76 2.18
CA CYS A 328 -9.42 -5.22 3.52
C CYS A 328 -9.62 -6.74 3.65
N ILE A 329 -10.79 -7.24 3.25
CA ILE A 329 -11.12 -8.67 3.29
C ILE A 329 -10.20 -9.48 2.38
N GLU A 330 -9.84 -9.00 1.19
CA GLU A 330 -8.86 -9.67 0.32
C GLU A 330 -7.49 -9.82 0.99
N ILE A 331 -6.97 -8.74 1.58
CA ILE A 331 -5.70 -8.79 2.30
C ILE A 331 -5.78 -9.79 3.47
N LEU A 332 -6.88 -9.79 4.22
CA LEU A 332 -7.05 -10.72 5.33
C LEU A 332 -7.15 -12.18 4.87
N HIS A 333 -7.84 -12.46 3.77
CA HIS A 333 -7.86 -13.80 3.16
C HIS A 333 -6.47 -14.24 2.73
N PHE A 334 -5.73 -13.37 2.03
CA PHE A 334 -4.38 -13.68 1.59
C PHE A 334 -3.44 -13.96 2.78
N LEU A 335 -3.43 -13.08 3.79
CA LEU A 335 -2.63 -13.26 5.01
C LEU A 335 -3.04 -14.52 5.78
N HIS A 336 -4.32 -14.89 5.78
CA HIS A 336 -4.77 -16.16 6.36
C HIS A 336 -4.20 -17.35 5.58
N SER A 337 -4.28 -17.32 4.24
CA SER A 337 -3.75 -18.38 3.39
C SER A 337 -2.26 -18.60 3.62
N VAL A 338 -1.46 -17.53 3.58
CA VAL A 338 -0.02 -17.56 3.85
C VAL A 338 0.30 -18.15 5.23
N LYS A 339 -0.45 -17.75 6.28
CA LYS A 339 -0.11 -18.09 7.67
C LYS A 339 -0.65 -19.43 8.12
N ARG A 340 -1.75 -19.92 7.52
CA ARG A 340 -2.56 -21.02 8.07
C ARG A 340 -2.92 -22.11 7.08
N VAL A 341 -2.87 -21.83 5.77
CA VAL A 341 -3.37 -22.77 4.75
C VAL A 341 -2.24 -23.33 3.90
N TRP A 342 -1.40 -22.45 3.35
CA TRP A 342 -0.32 -22.83 2.45
C TRP A 342 0.89 -23.33 3.22
N SER A 343 1.56 -24.35 2.65
CA SER A 343 2.91 -24.70 3.08
C SER A 343 3.86 -23.54 2.76
N PRO A 344 4.99 -23.38 3.48
CA PRO A 344 5.97 -22.35 3.17
C PRO A 344 6.46 -22.40 1.71
N ALA A 345 6.64 -23.61 1.17
CA ALA A 345 7.03 -23.80 -0.23
C ALA A 345 5.94 -23.30 -1.20
N PHE A 346 4.67 -23.54 -0.90
CA PHE A 346 3.57 -23.07 -1.75
C PHE A 346 3.35 -21.56 -1.62
N ALA A 347 3.50 -20.98 -0.42
CA ALA A 347 3.48 -19.54 -0.24
C ALA A 347 4.54 -18.83 -1.10
N ASN A 348 5.76 -19.40 -1.19
CA ASN A 348 6.79 -18.90 -2.11
C ASN A 348 6.32 -18.90 -3.56
N ILE A 349 5.67 -19.98 -4.04
CA ILE A 349 5.11 -20.04 -5.40
C ILE A 349 4.10 -18.90 -5.62
N MET A 350 3.19 -18.68 -4.66
CA MET A 350 2.22 -17.60 -4.77
C MET A 350 2.92 -16.24 -4.86
N TRP A 351 3.88 -15.96 -3.97
CA TRP A 351 4.62 -14.70 -3.95
C TRP A 351 5.38 -14.43 -5.25
N ASP A 352 6.08 -15.44 -5.77
CA ASP A 352 6.94 -15.32 -6.94
C ASP A 352 6.16 -15.12 -8.25
N ASN A 353 4.84 -15.34 -8.24
CA ASN A 353 3.97 -15.16 -9.40
C ASN A 353 3.02 -13.95 -9.31
N MET A 354 3.01 -13.22 -8.19
CA MET A 354 2.16 -12.02 -8.03
C MET A 354 2.73 -10.77 -8.70
N ILE A 355 4.06 -10.72 -8.85
CA ILE A 355 4.77 -9.65 -9.55
C ILE A 355 5.50 -10.27 -10.72
N ILE A 356 5.42 -9.62 -11.88
CA ILE A 356 6.11 -10.03 -13.09
C ILE A 356 7.01 -8.91 -13.61
N ASN A 357 8.01 -9.25 -14.40
CA ASN A 357 8.86 -8.29 -15.10
C ASN A 357 9.03 -8.71 -16.56
N VAL A 358 8.12 -8.26 -17.42
CA VAL A 358 8.16 -8.57 -18.86
C VAL A 358 9.37 -7.94 -19.55
N ALA A 359 9.83 -6.79 -19.07
CA ALA A 359 10.96 -6.07 -19.65
C ALA A 359 12.32 -6.74 -19.34
N GLY A 360 12.43 -7.43 -18.20
CA GLY A 360 13.71 -7.92 -17.68
C GLY A 360 14.64 -6.79 -17.20
N LEU A 361 14.08 -5.62 -16.91
CA LEU A 361 14.82 -4.43 -16.48
C LEU A 361 14.51 -4.11 -15.00
N PRO A 362 15.51 -3.74 -14.18
CA PRO A 362 15.27 -3.26 -12.82
C PRO A 362 14.26 -2.11 -12.80
N GLY A 363 13.38 -2.09 -11.79
CA GLY A 363 12.34 -1.05 -11.65
C GLY A 363 11.14 -1.17 -12.61
N HIS A 364 11.07 -2.23 -13.43
CA HIS A 364 9.98 -2.45 -14.38
C HIS A 364 9.03 -3.60 -13.96
N GLY A 365 9.08 -3.97 -12.68
CA GLY A 365 8.13 -4.91 -12.10
C GLY A 365 6.70 -4.37 -12.13
N MET A 366 5.73 -5.26 -12.31
CA MET A 366 4.30 -4.94 -12.31
C MET A 366 3.48 -6.07 -11.67
N GLY A 367 2.34 -5.72 -11.08
CA GLY A 367 1.34 -6.72 -10.73
C GLY A 367 0.94 -7.52 -11.96
N ILE A 368 0.76 -8.82 -11.83
CA ILE A 368 0.39 -9.69 -12.96
C ILE A 368 -0.92 -9.26 -13.62
N ASP A 369 -1.86 -8.70 -12.86
CA ASP A 369 -3.14 -8.17 -13.34
C ASP A 369 -2.99 -6.87 -14.16
N MET A 370 -1.85 -6.17 -14.07
CA MET A 370 -1.55 -5.04 -14.98
C MET A 370 -1.23 -5.51 -16.39
N ASN A 371 -0.65 -6.71 -16.53
CA ASN A 371 -0.23 -7.23 -17.83
C ASN A 371 -1.42 -7.47 -18.75
N ILE A 372 -2.52 -7.98 -18.20
CA ILE A 372 -3.75 -8.20 -18.99
C ILE A 372 -4.35 -6.88 -19.47
N GLU A 373 -4.27 -5.80 -18.68
CA GLU A 373 -4.72 -4.46 -19.10
C GLU A 373 -3.91 -3.92 -20.29
N HIS A 374 -2.58 -4.15 -20.30
CA HIS A 374 -1.75 -3.79 -21.45
C HIS A 374 -2.15 -4.56 -22.72
N ILE A 375 -2.42 -5.86 -22.59
CA ILE A 375 -2.87 -6.71 -23.70
C ILE A 375 -4.23 -6.25 -24.23
N ILE A 376 -5.19 -5.99 -23.34
CA ILE A 376 -6.51 -5.47 -23.69
C ILE A 376 -6.37 -4.11 -24.41
N GLY A 377 -5.51 -3.23 -23.90
CA GLY A 377 -5.20 -1.95 -24.53
C GLY A 377 -4.70 -2.11 -25.96
N ALA A 378 -3.74 -3.01 -26.19
CA ALA A 378 -3.21 -3.30 -27.52
C ALA A 378 -4.30 -3.84 -28.48
N LEU A 379 -5.15 -4.74 -28.00
CA LEU A 379 -6.25 -5.32 -28.79
C LEU A 379 -7.28 -4.25 -29.20
N LYS A 380 -7.63 -3.32 -28.30
CA LYS A 380 -8.54 -2.21 -28.60
C LYS A 380 -7.99 -1.29 -29.69
N VAL A 381 -6.67 -1.06 -29.71
CA VAL A 381 -6.02 -0.24 -30.74
C VAL A 381 -6.01 -0.97 -32.08
N SER A 382 -5.73 -2.27 -32.10
CA SER A 382 -5.74 -3.05 -33.35
C SER A 382 -7.11 -3.18 -34.02
N GLN A 383 -8.21 -2.96 -33.30
CA GLN A 383 -9.57 -2.98 -33.85
C GLN A 383 -10.00 -1.63 -34.48
N MET A 384 -9.20 -0.57 -34.30
CA MET A 384 -9.46 0.75 -34.90
C MET A 384 -8.79 0.94 -36.27
N HIS A 385 -8.05 -0.05 -36.74
CA HIS A 385 -7.46 -0.15 -38.08
C HIS A 385 -8.05 -1.37 -38.79
#